data_AF-M1A4A8-F1
#
_entry.id   AF-M1A4A8-F1
#
_cell.length_a   1.000
_cell.length_b   1.000
_cell.length_c   1.000
_cell.angle_alpha   90.00
_cell.angle_beta   90.00
_cell.angle_gamma   90.00
#
_symmetry.space_group_name_H-M   'P 1'
#
loop_
_entity.id
_entity.type
_entity.pdbx_description
1 polymer ?
#
loop_
_entity_poly.entity_id
_entity_poly.type
_entity_poly.pdbx_seq_one_letter_code
_entity_poly.pdbx_strand_id
1 'polypeptide(L)'
;MSVEIKLSRSNRIYRPNELVEGKIVTKLSSSISHQGIRLNVNASVNLQVRGGSAGVIESFYGVIKPITILNKTVEVLKSGRISSGTTEIPFSFWLKDPGEKPLEKFYETYHGGDISIQYLASVDISRGYLHKSLSATVEFIIESEKENLPEKPISPEMVIFYMTQDTQRHSLLPELKSGGFRVSGKVCTLCSLSDPIEGELTIESSAVPIQSIEIHLLRLESILVGEKIATESSLIQTTQVCNCTCNHEKFYTILLLLILCKTFISYSSY
;
A
#
# COMPACT_ATOMS: atom_id res chain seq x y z
N MET A 1 15.24 21.03 -24.19
CA MET A 1 16.22 20.35 -23.32
C MET A 1 15.44 19.53 -22.31
N SER A 2 15.83 18.29 -22.04
CA SER A 2 15.16 17.43 -21.07
C SER A 2 16.16 16.66 -20.22
N VAL A 3 15.71 16.24 -19.05
CA VAL A 3 16.41 15.30 -18.17
C VAL A 3 15.43 14.20 -17.78
N GLU A 4 15.92 12.96 -17.67
CA GLU A 4 15.15 11.79 -17.29
C GLU A 4 16.00 10.93 -16.35
N ILE A 5 15.40 10.33 -15.33
CA ILE A 5 16.05 9.31 -14.50
C ILE A 5 15.58 7.94 -15.00
N LYS A 6 16.52 7.09 -15.40
CA LYS A 6 16.26 5.71 -15.78
C LYS A 6 16.90 4.76 -14.78
N LEU A 7 16.07 4.06 -14.03
CA LEU A 7 16.51 2.99 -13.16
C LEU A 7 16.93 1.77 -13.99
N SER A 8 17.94 1.04 -13.53
CA SER A 8 18.44 -0.16 -14.22
C SER A 8 17.41 -1.29 -14.25
N ARG A 9 16.52 -1.37 -13.25
CA ARG A 9 15.43 -2.35 -13.19
C ARG A 9 14.16 -1.80 -13.84
N SER A 10 13.61 -2.53 -14.80
CA SER A 10 12.39 -2.14 -15.51
C SER A 10 11.15 -2.14 -14.61
N ASN A 11 11.05 -3.10 -13.68
CA ASN A 11 9.96 -3.17 -12.70
C ASN A 11 10.07 -2.12 -11.59
N ARG A 12 11.25 -1.50 -11.43
CA ARG A 12 11.58 -0.51 -10.37
C ARG A 12 11.39 -1.03 -8.95
N ILE A 13 11.36 -2.35 -8.76
CA ILE A 13 11.18 -2.98 -7.45
C ILE A 13 12.55 -3.23 -6.83
N TYR A 14 12.70 -2.83 -5.56
CA TYR A 14 13.89 -2.98 -4.75
C TYR A 14 13.51 -3.45 -3.34
N ARG A 15 14.50 -3.99 -2.63
CA ARG A 15 14.42 -4.28 -1.19
C ARG A 15 15.33 -3.36 -0.40
N PRO A 16 15.12 -3.17 0.91
CA PRO A 16 15.91 -2.25 1.74
C PRO A 16 17.43 -2.46 1.65
N ASN A 17 17.86 -3.72 1.54
CA ASN A 17 19.28 -4.10 1.45
C ASN A 17 19.77 -4.29 0.01
N GLU A 18 19.10 -3.73 -0.99
CA GLU A 18 19.52 -3.80 -2.39
C GLU A 18 20.08 -2.47 -2.90
N LEU A 19 21.07 -2.55 -3.79
CA LEU A 19 21.64 -1.39 -4.45
C LEU A 19 20.66 -0.83 -5.49
N VAL A 20 20.38 0.47 -5.41
CA VAL A 20 19.59 1.19 -6.41
C VAL A 20 20.54 1.81 -7.42
N GLU A 21 20.42 1.41 -8.67
CA GLU A 21 21.28 1.84 -9.76
C GLU A 21 20.48 2.36 -10.95
N GLY A 22 21.08 3.26 -11.71
CA GLY A 22 20.49 3.79 -12.92
C GLY A 22 21.38 4.80 -13.61
N LYS A 23 20.75 5.60 -14.47
CA LYS A 23 21.40 6.69 -15.18
C LYS A 23 20.48 7.89 -15.32
N ILE A 24 21.07 9.08 -15.25
CA ILE A 24 20.43 10.34 -15.63
C ILE A 24 20.71 10.55 -17.12
N VAL A 25 19.65 10.66 -17.92
CA VAL A 25 19.74 10.89 -19.36
C VAL A 25 19.37 12.34 -19.63
N THR A 26 20.31 13.11 -20.18
CA THR A 26 20.08 14.49 -20.62
C THR A 26 19.99 14.55 -22.14
N LYS A 27 19.06 15.36 -22.66
CA LYS A 27 18.97 15.69 -24.10
C LYS A 27 19.03 17.20 -24.24
N LEU A 28 20.16 17.71 -24.72
CA LEU A 28 20.49 19.13 -24.74
C LEU A 28 20.65 19.65 -26.17
N SER A 29 20.02 20.77 -26.48
CA SER A 29 20.17 21.45 -27.77
C SER A 29 21.45 22.30 -27.86
N SER A 30 22.07 22.59 -26.72
CA SER A 30 23.34 23.30 -26.60
C SER A 30 24.06 22.86 -25.32
N SER A 31 25.38 23.07 -25.25
CA SER A 31 26.14 22.74 -24.03
C SER A 31 25.70 23.60 -22.84
N ILE A 32 25.67 23.03 -21.65
CA ILE A 32 25.31 23.73 -20.41
C ILE A 32 26.42 23.60 -19.37
N SER A 33 26.65 24.65 -18.58
CA SER A 33 27.42 24.56 -17.34
C SER A 33 26.47 24.20 -16.19
N HIS A 34 26.94 23.41 -15.23
CA HIS A 34 26.16 23.02 -14.05
C HIS A 34 26.98 23.12 -12.76
N GLN A 35 26.29 23.36 -11.65
CA GLN A 35 26.90 23.53 -10.31
C GLN A 35 26.98 22.21 -9.53
N GLY A 36 27.31 21.13 -10.24
CA GLY A 36 27.23 19.76 -9.73
C GLY A 36 25.85 19.15 -9.96
N ILE A 37 25.79 17.82 -9.97
CA ILE A 37 24.56 17.06 -10.13
C ILE A 37 24.40 16.19 -8.89
N ARG A 38 23.26 16.34 -8.22
CA ARG A 38 22.92 15.59 -7.01
C ARG A 38 21.59 14.88 -7.23
N LEU A 39 21.53 13.64 -6.77
CA LEU A 39 20.32 12.84 -6.71
C LEU A 39 19.78 12.89 -5.28
N ASN A 40 18.60 13.47 -5.11
CA ASN A 40 17.87 13.53 -3.84
C ASN A 40 16.92 12.34 -3.76
N VAL A 41 17.14 11.47 -2.78
CA VAL A 41 16.33 10.30 -2.49
C VAL A 41 15.48 10.61 -1.27
N ASN A 42 14.17 10.69 -1.46
CA ASN A 42 13.21 10.99 -0.42
C ASN A 42 12.23 9.82 -0.26
N ALA A 43 11.90 9.48 0.97
CA ALA A 43 10.82 8.57 1.28
C ALA A 43 9.98 9.11 2.41
N SER A 44 8.65 9.01 2.27
CA SER A 44 7.73 9.50 3.30
C SER A 44 6.45 8.69 3.39
N VAL A 45 5.86 8.73 4.58
CA VAL A 45 4.48 8.31 4.85
C VAL A 45 3.62 9.57 4.89
N ASN A 46 2.66 9.66 3.99
CA ASN A 46 1.65 10.71 3.96
C ASN A 46 0.36 10.13 4.54
N LEU A 47 -0.23 10.88 5.47
CA LEU A 47 -1.44 10.48 6.18
C LEU A 47 -2.52 11.54 5.93
N GLN A 48 -3.73 11.09 5.64
CA GLN A 48 -4.90 11.94 5.45
C GLN A 48 -6.08 11.34 6.20
N VAL A 49 -6.86 12.19 6.86
CA VAL A 49 -8.12 11.78 7.49
C VAL A 49 -9.25 12.51 6.77
N ARG A 50 -10.23 11.75 6.26
CA ARG A 50 -11.40 12.29 5.57
C ARG A 50 -12.55 12.49 6.56
N GLY A 51 -13.36 13.51 6.30
CA GLY A 51 -14.53 13.82 7.10
C GLY A 51 -15.72 12.98 6.71
N GLY A 52 -16.33 12.29 7.68
CA GLY A 52 -17.64 11.66 7.47
C GLY A 52 -17.90 10.40 8.28
N SER A 53 -16.89 9.58 8.57
CA SER A 53 -17.12 8.22 9.09
C SER A 53 -16.87 8.06 10.59
N ALA A 54 -16.02 8.90 11.19
CA ALA A 54 -15.43 8.63 12.51
C ALA A 54 -15.86 9.58 13.65
N GLY A 55 -16.84 10.46 13.45
CA GLY A 55 -17.23 11.45 14.49
C GLY A 55 -16.06 12.33 14.96
N VAL A 56 -15.03 12.47 14.12
CA VAL A 56 -13.85 13.28 14.37
C VAL A 56 -14.23 14.73 14.15
N ILE A 57 -13.94 15.57 15.15
CA ILE A 57 -14.25 17.00 15.16
C ILE A 57 -13.57 17.67 13.96
N GLU A 58 -14.28 18.60 13.31
CA GLU A 58 -13.81 19.45 12.21
C GLU A 58 -12.40 20.06 12.40
N SER A 59 -11.92 20.17 13.64
CA SER A 59 -10.61 20.69 14.01
C SER A 59 -9.41 19.82 13.61
N PHE A 60 -9.62 18.58 13.18
CA PHE A 60 -8.55 17.70 12.68
C PHE A 60 -8.52 17.58 11.15
N TYR A 61 -9.31 18.40 10.43
CA TYR A 61 -9.15 18.59 8.99
C TYR A 61 -7.84 19.33 8.73
N GLY A 62 -6.77 18.57 8.71
CA GLY A 62 -5.43 19.08 8.48
C GLY A 62 -4.60 18.06 7.74
N VAL A 63 -3.74 18.56 6.85
CA VAL A 63 -2.65 17.80 6.26
C VAL A 63 -1.76 17.36 7.42
N ILE A 64 -1.80 16.07 7.79
CA ILE A 64 -0.86 15.51 8.76
C ILE A 64 0.53 15.65 8.15
N LYS A 65 1.48 16.20 8.91
CA LYS A 65 2.85 16.37 8.43
C LYS A 65 3.39 15.01 7.97
N PRO A 66 3.91 14.88 6.74
CA PRO A 66 4.47 13.63 6.28
C PRO A 66 5.58 13.15 7.21
N ILE A 67 5.56 11.85 7.51
CA ILE A 67 6.61 11.19 8.29
C ILE A 67 7.73 10.84 7.32
N THR A 68 8.89 11.47 7.47
CA THR A 68 10.06 11.17 6.64
C THR A 68 10.66 9.83 7.05
N ILE A 69 10.77 8.90 6.10
CA ILE A 69 11.46 7.62 6.25
C ILE A 69 12.94 7.79 5.85
N LEU A 70 13.20 8.45 4.73
CA LEU A 70 14.54 8.65 4.18
C LEU A 70 14.63 10.05 3.57
N ASN A 71 15.75 10.73 3.80
CA ASN A 71 16.13 11.93 3.07
C ASN A 71 17.65 11.92 2.86
N LYS A 72 18.07 11.46 1.68
CA LYS A 72 19.48 11.23 1.33
C LYS A 72 19.83 12.00 0.07
N THR A 73 21.00 12.61 0.05
CA THR A 73 21.55 13.29 -1.13
C THR A 73 22.78 12.54 -1.60
N VAL A 74 22.81 12.16 -2.88
CA VAL A 74 23.92 11.44 -3.51
C VAL A 74 24.58 12.37 -4.53
N GLU A 75 25.86 12.68 -4.35
CA GLU A 75 26.62 13.43 -5.36
C GLU A 75 26.91 12.51 -6.55
N VAL A 76 26.41 12.89 -7.73
CA VAL A 76 26.60 12.13 -8.97
C VAL A 76 27.75 12.70 -9.79
N LEU A 77 27.82 14.04 -9.91
CA LEU A 77 28.92 14.73 -10.57
C LEU A 77 29.25 16.04 -9.85
N LYS A 78 30.53 16.39 -9.85
CA LYS A 78 31.03 17.72 -9.47
C LYS A 78 30.60 18.77 -10.49
N SER A 79 30.82 20.05 -10.17
CA SER A 79 30.55 21.14 -11.13
C SER A 79 31.34 20.96 -12.42
N GLY A 80 30.72 21.34 -13.54
CA GLY A 80 31.27 21.03 -14.85
C GLY A 80 30.39 21.51 -16.00
N ARG A 81 30.62 20.91 -17.17
CA ARG A 81 29.90 21.22 -18.41
C ARG A 81 29.43 19.93 -19.06
N ILE A 82 28.21 19.94 -19.58
CA ILE A 82 27.63 18.87 -20.41
C ILE A 82 27.54 19.39 -21.84
N SER A 83 28.00 18.60 -22.81
CA SER A 83 27.95 18.94 -24.23
C SER A 83 26.53 18.90 -24.79
N SER A 84 26.33 19.49 -25.98
CA SER A 84 25.08 19.31 -26.72
C SER A 84 24.92 17.85 -27.15
N GLY A 85 23.67 17.40 -27.28
CA GLY A 85 23.34 16.02 -27.66
C GLY A 85 22.74 15.24 -26.49
N THR A 86 22.95 13.92 -26.51
CA THR A 86 22.51 13.02 -25.43
C THR A 86 23.69 12.63 -24.56
N THR A 87 23.56 12.78 -23.24
CA THR A 87 24.56 12.33 -22.28
C THR A 87 23.90 11.45 -21.22
N GLU A 88 24.54 10.33 -20.93
CA GLU A 88 24.12 9.39 -19.88
C GLU A 88 25.10 9.48 -18.72
N ILE A 89 24.58 9.68 -17.51
CA ILE A 89 25.38 9.86 -16.29
C ILE A 89 24.95 8.77 -15.30
N PRO A 90 25.80 7.75 -15.06
CA PRO A 90 25.43 6.65 -14.16
C PRO A 90 25.38 7.11 -12.70
N PHE A 91 24.52 6.48 -11.91
CA PHE A 91 24.47 6.64 -10.46
C PHE A 91 24.16 5.31 -9.78
N SER A 92 24.57 5.20 -8.52
CA SER A 92 24.25 4.07 -7.65
C SER A 92 24.20 4.53 -6.20
N PHE A 93 23.27 4.01 -5.41
CA PHE A 93 23.23 4.27 -3.96
C PHE A 93 22.58 3.11 -3.21
N TRP A 94 22.99 2.94 -1.95
CA TRP A 94 22.30 2.07 -1.01
C TRP A 94 21.21 2.85 -0.29
N LEU A 95 20.06 2.22 -0.07
CA LEU A 95 18.96 2.80 0.71
C LEU A 95 19.37 2.94 2.18
N LYS A 96 19.98 1.89 2.72
CA LYS A 96 20.58 1.84 4.05
C LYS A 96 22.09 1.73 3.95
N ASP A 97 22.83 2.47 4.76
CA ASP A 97 24.29 2.35 4.73
C ASP A 97 24.74 0.98 5.31
N PRO A 98 25.69 0.27 4.66
CA PRO A 98 26.16 -1.02 5.14
C PRO A 98 26.72 -0.92 6.57
N GLY A 99 26.13 -1.66 7.51
CA GLY A 99 26.54 -1.68 8.92
C GLY A 99 25.73 -0.76 9.85
N GLU A 100 24.79 0.02 9.32
CA GLU A 100 23.87 0.81 10.14
C GLU A 100 22.88 -0.09 10.90
N LYS A 101 22.57 0.24 12.15
CA LYS A 101 21.64 -0.55 12.97
C LYS A 101 20.25 -0.59 12.29
N PRO A 102 19.46 -1.66 12.46
CA PRO A 102 18.14 -1.84 11.83
C PRO A 102 17.04 -0.87 12.33
N LEU A 103 17.41 0.32 12.81
CA LEU A 103 16.48 1.27 13.41
C LEU A 103 15.57 1.95 12.38
N GLU A 104 16.04 2.16 11.14
CA GLU A 104 15.20 2.68 10.06
C GLU A 104 14.38 1.54 9.43
N LYS A 105 13.13 1.41 9.86
CA LYS A 105 12.17 0.52 9.19
C LYS A 105 11.78 1.14 7.85
N PHE A 106 12.28 0.56 6.77
CA PHE A 106 11.72 0.76 5.44
C PHE A 106 10.36 0.04 5.38
N TYR A 107 9.38 0.70 4.79
CA TYR A 107 8.04 0.16 4.63
C TYR A 107 7.77 -0.21 3.18
N GLU A 108 6.91 -1.19 2.97
CA GLU A 108 6.43 -1.52 1.64
C GLU A 108 5.78 -0.28 1.02
N THR A 109 6.09 0.01 -0.25
CA THR A 109 5.42 1.11 -0.97
C THR A 109 3.93 0.82 -1.04
N TYR A 110 3.13 1.81 -0.70
CA TYR A 110 1.68 1.65 -0.57
C TYR A 110 0.96 2.94 -0.95
N HIS A 111 -0.11 2.84 -1.73
CA HIS A 111 -0.93 3.96 -2.13
C HIS A 111 -2.40 3.68 -1.82
N GLY A 112 -2.81 4.15 -0.65
CA GLY A 112 -4.17 4.06 -0.13
C GLY A 112 -4.97 5.34 -0.28
N GLY A 113 -6.19 5.33 0.26
CA GLY A 113 -7.05 6.51 0.32
C GLY A 113 -6.60 7.49 1.39
N ASP A 114 -6.13 6.96 2.52
CA ASP A 114 -5.76 7.71 3.71
C ASP A 114 -4.28 7.57 4.09
N ILE A 115 -3.60 6.51 3.62
CA ILE A 115 -2.17 6.26 3.86
C ILE A 115 -1.45 6.15 2.51
N SER A 116 -0.35 6.89 2.33
CA SER A 116 0.50 6.75 1.14
C SER A 116 1.98 6.75 1.52
N ILE A 117 2.66 5.63 1.29
CA ILE A 117 4.09 5.41 1.51
C ILE A 117 4.77 5.45 0.14
N GLN A 118 5.65 6.42 -0.07
CA GLN A 118 6.24 6.71 -1.38
C GLN A 118 7.76 6.89 -1.28
N TYR A 119 8.47 6.41 -2.31
CA TYR A 119 9.93 6.50 -2.45
C TYR A 119 10.30 7.14 -3.79
N LEU A 120 10.97 8.30 -3.74
CA LEU A 120 11.28 9.14 -4.90
C LEU A 120 12.77 9.39 -5.03
N ALA A 121 13.30 9.22 -6.23
CA ALA A 121 14.61 9.73 -6.63
C ALA A 121 14.41 10.95 -7.53
N SER A 122 15.00 12.08 -7.17
CA SER A 122 14.87 13.36 -7.88
C SER A 122 16.23 13.95 -8.19
N VAL A 123 16.41 14.44 -9.41
CA VAL A 123 17.60 15.21 -9.80
C VAL A 123 17.18 16.63 -10.13
N ASP A 124 17.96 17.61 -9.68
CA ASP A 124 17.87 18.99 -10.12
C ASP A 124 19.25 19.45 -10.62
N ILE A 125 19.33 19.80 -11.90
CA ILE A 125 20.54 20.29 -12.55
C ILE A 125 20.44 21.82 -12.64
N SER A 126 21.05 22.49 -11.66
CA SER A 126 21.19 23.95 -11.65
C SER A 126 22.17 24.41 -12.73
N ARG A 127 21.71 25.32 -13.61
CA ARG A 127 22.46 25.84 -14.76
C ARG A 127 22.91 27.30 -14.56
N GLY A 128 23.04 27.72 -13.30
CA GLY A 128 23.28 29.10 -12.91
C GLY A 128 22.00 29.92 -12.74
N TYR A 129 22.12 31.13 -12.20
CA TYR A 129 20.98 31.95 -11.75
C TYR A 129 20.00 32.38 -12.85
N LEU A 130 20.47 32.50 -14.09
CA LEU A 130 19.69 33.03 -15.22
C LEU A 130 18.90 31.94 -15.98
N HIS A 131 19.14 30.67 -15.69
CA HIS A 131 18.55 29.56 -16.42
C HIS A 131 17.71 28.69 -15.49
N LYS A 132 16.50 28.32 -15.95
CA LYS A 132 15.67 27.33 -15.26
C LYS A 132 16.45 26.03 -15.07
N SER A 133 16.38 25.42 -13.89
CA SER A 133 16.96 24.09 -13.68
C SER A 133 16.31 23.04 -14.58
N LEU A 134 17.03 21.96 -14.85
CA LEU A 134 16.46 20.77 -15.45
C LEU A 134 16.23 19.76 -14.33
N SER A 135 14.99 19.35 -14.13
CA SER A 135 14.64 18.46 -13.02
C SER A 135 13.86 17.24 -13.52
N ALA A 136 14.09 16.10 -12.89
CA ALA A 136 13.31 14.89 -13.10
C ALA A 136 13.15 14.16 -11.78
N THR A 137 12.01 13.49 -11.63
CA THR A 137 11.68 12.67 -10.46
C THR A 137 11.16 11.34 -10.95
N VAL A 138 11.57 10.25 -10.32
CA VAL A 138 11.05 8.91 -10.56
C VAL A 138 10.74 8.25 -9.23
N GLU A 139 9.61 7.55 -9.19
CA GLU A 139 9.26 6.66 -8.09
C GLU A 139 9.87 5.27 -8.31
N PHE A 140 10.32 4.67 -7.22
CA PHE A 140 10.71 3.27 -7.16
C PHE A 140 9.95 2.57 -6.03
N ILE A 141 9.80 1.25 -6.13
CA ILE A 141 8.95 0.46 -5.27
C ILE A 141 9.83 -0.30 -4.29
N ILE A 142 9.51 -0.19 -3.00
CA ILE A 142 10.09 -0.99 -1.93
C ILE A 142 9.15 -2.16 -1.62
N GLU A 143 9.67 -3.38 -1.72
CA GLU A 143 9.06 -4.58 -1.17
C GLU A 143 9.69 -4.93 0.18
N SER A 144 8.88 -5.34 1.14
CA SER A 144 9.38 -5.86 2.41
C SER A 144 10.22 -7.12 2.19
N GLU A 145 11.25 -7.31 3.02
CA GLU A 145 12.00 -8.57 3.05
C GLU A 145 11.08 -9.72 3.46
N LYS A 146 11.25 -10.88 2.81
CA LYS A 146 10.51 -12.11 3.14
C LYS A 146 10.74 -12.57 4.59
N GLU A 147 11.83 -12.10 5.22
CA GLU A 147 12.24 -12.47 6.59
C GLU A 147 11.36 -11.86 7.70
N ASN A 148 10.49 -10.89 7.40
CA ASN A 148 9.47 -10.44 8.37
C ASN A 148 8.24 -11.36 8.40
N LEU A 149 8.22 -12.42 7.59
CA LEU A 149 7.29 -13.53 7.79
C LEU A 149 7.86 -14.38 8.94
N PRO A 150 7.04 -14.79 9.93
CA PRO A 150 7.50 -15.73 10.95
C PRO A 150 8.21 -16.92 10.30
N GLU A 151 9.36 -17.33 10.86
CA GLU A 151 10.26 -18.40 10.33
C GLU A 151 9.53 -19.71 10.01
N LYS A 152 8.36 -19.90 10.60
CA LYS A 152 7.39 -20.92 10.24
C LYS A 152 6.24 -20.25 9.50
N PRO A 153 5.87 -20.68 8.28
CA PRO A 153 4.60 -20.25 7.70
C PRO A 153 3.52 -20.53 8.75
N ILE A 154 2.88 -19.47 9.27
CA ILE A 154 1.69 -19.64 10.10
C ILE A 154 0.72 -20.37 9.18
N SER A 155 0.48 -21.65 9.44
CA SER A 155 -0.53 -22.39 8.70
C SER A 155 -1.82 -21.59 8.79
N PRO A 156 -2.48 -21.27 7.67
CA PRO A 156 -3.72 -20.51 7.70
C PRO A 156 -4.67 -21.12 8.72
N GLU A 157 -4.92 -20.42 9.83
CA GLU A 157 -5.88 -20.91 10.81
C GLU A 157 -7.27 -20.66 10.23
N MET A 158 -8.05 -21.73 10.14
CA MET A 158 -9.46 -21.65 9.79
C MET A 158 -10.22 -21.14 11.00
N VAL A 159 -10.71 -19.90 10.92
CA VAL A 159 -11.56 -19.34 11.97
C VAL A 159 -13.01 -19.64 11.67
N ILE A 160 -13.69 -20.24 12.65
CA ILE A 160 -15.11 -20.54 12.60
C ILE A 160 -15.88 -19.25 12.92
N PHE A 161 -16.88 -18.95 12.11
CA PHE A 161 -17.81 -17.85 12.36
C PHE A 161 -19.25 -18.36 12.43
N TYR A 162 -20.08 -17.60 13.13
CA TYR A 162 -21.52 -17.79 13.17
C TYR A 162 -22.22 -16.44 13.03
N MET A 163 -23.21 -16.40 12.16
CA MET A 163 -24.11 -15.28 11.96
C MET A 163 -25.48 -15.70 12.46
N THR A 164 -25.94 -15.09 13.54
CA THR A 164 -27.29 -15.25 14.08
C THR A 164 -27.98 -13.90 14.11
N GLN A 165 -29.29 -13.89 14.37
CA GLN A 165 -30.05 -12.64 14.53
C GLN A 165 -29.44 -11.66 15.54
N ASP A 166 -28.74 -12.17 16.57
CA ASP A 166 -28.16 -11.38 17.65
C ASP A 166 -26.74 -10.85 17.34
N THR A 167 -26.06 -11.39 16.32
CA THR A 167 -24.71 -10.97 15.94
C THR A 167 -24.67 -9.91 14.85
N GLN A 168 -25.82 -9.56 14.27
CA GLN A 168 -25.91 -8.62 13.15
C GLN A 168 -26.02 -7.17 13.61
N ARG A 169 -25.18 -6.31 13.02
CA ARG A 169 -25.24 -4.85 13.23
C ARG A 169 -26.28 -4.16 12.35
N HIS A 170 -26.64 -4.79 11.23
CA HIS A 170 -27.61 -4.26 10.29
C HIS A 170 -29.05 -4.62 10.69
N SER A 171 -29.99 -3.79 10.27
CA SER A 171 -31.41 -4.05 10.52
C SER A 171 -31.86 -5.31 9.77
N LEU A 172 -32.29 -6.31 10.52
CA LEU A 172 -32.87 -7.54 9.98
C LEU A 172 -34.38 -7.42 9.80
N LEU A 173 -34.91 -8.19 8.84
CA LEU A 173 -36.34 -8.40 8.64
C LEU A 173 -36.98 -8.96 9.93
N PRO A 174 -38.20 -8.53 10.31
CA PRO A 174 -38.89 -9.02 11.50
C PRO A 174 -39.00 -10.55 11.54
N GLU A 175 -39.25 -11.18 10.40
CA GLU A 175 -39.41 -12.63 10.25
C GLU A 175 -38.12 -13.38 10.59
N LEU A 176 -36.95 -12.82 10.27
CA LEU A 176 -35.66 -13.40 10.64
C LEU A 176 -35.37 -13.25 12.14
N LYS A 177 -35.86 -12.17 12.78
CA LYS A 177 -35.71 -11.93 14.22
C LYS A 177 -36.59 -12.84 15.08
N SER A 178 -37.76 -13.24 14.58
CA SER A 178 -38.70 -14.10 15.33
C SER A 178 -38.66 -15.56 14.90
N GLY A 179 -38.40 -15.83 13.62
CA GLY A 179 -38.43 -17.17 13.02
C GLY A 179 -37.07 -17.86 12.96
N GLY A 180 -35.99 -17.16 13.33
CA GLY A 180 -34.64 -17.70 13.38
C GLY A 180 -33.84 -17.52 12.09
N PHE A 181 -32.54 -17.29 12.29
CA PHE A 181 -31.53 -17.18 11.25
C PHE A 181 -30.21 -17.69 11.82
N ARG A 182 -29.58 -18.64 11.14
CA ARG A 182 -28.26 -19.12 11.49
C ARG A 182 -27.47 -19.52 10.25
N VAL A 183 -26.35 -18.85 10.05
CA VAL A 183 -25.33 -19.22 9.07
C VAL A 183 -24.04 -19.47 9.82
N SER A 184 -23.37 -20.57 9.54
CA SER A 184 -22.06 -20.89 10.08
C SER A 184 -21.07 -21.05 8.95
N GLY A 185 -19.79 -21.05 9.28
CA GLY A 185 -18.76 -21.28 8.29
C GLY A 185 -17.38 -21.20 8.90
N LYS A 186 -16.39 -21.36 8.04
CA LYS A 186 -14.98 -21.16 8.39
C LYS A 186 -14.27 -20.44 7.26
N VAL A 187 -13.30 -19.60 7.59
CA VAL A 187 -12.51 -18.88 6.59
C VAL A 187 -11.07 -18.81 7.03
N CYS A 188 -10.14 -18.87 6.08
CA CYS A 188 -8.73 -18.68 6.38
C CYS A 188 -8.47 -17.26 6.90
N THR A 189 -7.66 -17.15 7.96
CA THR A 189 -7.23 -15.86 8.52
C THR A 189 -6.03 -15.25 7.82
N LEU A 190 -5.31 -16.05 7.03
CA LEU A 190 -4.09 -15.67 6.35
C LEU A 190 -4.04 -16.36 4.98
N CYS A 191 -3.68 -15.60 3.94
CA CYS A 191 -3.44 -16.12 2.59
C CYS A 191 -2.30 -15.33 1.92
N SER A 192 -1.64 -15.95 0.94
CA SER A 192 -0.78 -15.22 0.00
C SER A 192 -1.66 -14.40 -0.95
N LEU A 193 -1.12 -13.30 -1.48
CA LEU A 193 -1.81 -12.53 -2.52
C LEU A 193 -2.07 -13.33 -3.80
N SER A 194 -1.22 -14.32 -4.07
CA SER A 194 -1.36 -15.21 -5.23
C SER A 194 -2.35 -16.34 -4.99
N ASP A 195 -2.68 -16.59 -3.72
CA ASP A 195 -3.55 -17.69 -3.33
C ASP A 195 -4.96 -17.15 -3.10
N PRO A 196 -6.00 -17.93 -3.42
CA PRO A 196 -7.35 -17.52 -3.14
C PRO A 196 -7.63 -17.56 -1.64
N ILE A 197 -8.55 -16.71 -1.17
CA ILE A 197 -9.13 -16.87 0.17
C ILE A 197 -10.02 -18.11 0.14
N GLU A 198 -9.69 -19.09 0.98
CA GLU A 198 -10.43 -20.33 1.13
C GLU A 198 -11.36 -20.27 2.35
N GLY A 199 -12.55 -20.82 2.19
CA GLY A 199 -13.52 -20.92 3.27
C GLY A 199 -14.73 -21.75 2.89
N GLU A 200 -15.57 -21.97 3.89
CA GLU A 200 -16.82 -22.71 3.78
C GLU A 200 -17.93 -21.89 4.44
N LEU A 201 -19.12 -21.93 3.84
CA LEU A 201 -20.32 -21.32 4.41
C LEU A 201 -21.47 -22.31 4.34
N THR A 202 -22.19 -22.43 5.46
CA THR A 202 -23.37 -23.28 5.62
C THR A 202 -24.54 -22.48 6.16
N ILE A 203 -25.66 -22.52 5.45
CA ILE A 203 -26.94 -21.99 5.97
C ILE A 203 -27.55 -23.08 6.85
N GLU A 204 -27.54 -22.93 8.18
CA GLU A 204 -28.13 -23.93 9.08
C GLU A 204 -29.65 -23.72 9.23
N SER A 205 -30.10 -22.46 9.32
CA SER A 205 -31.52 -22.15 9.39
C SER A 205 -31.84 -20.75 8.85
N SER A 206 -33.02 -20.60 8.25
CA SER A 206 -33.56 -19.31 7.83
C SER A 206 -35.09 -19.35 7.81
N ALA A 207 -35.73 -18.40 8.47
CA ALA A 207 -37.19 -18.23 8.47
C ALA A 207 -37.76 -17.78 7.12
N VAL A 208 -36.91 -17.18 6.27
CA VAL A 208 -37.30 -16.67 4.94
C VAL A 208 -36.42 -17.29 3.86
N PRO A 209 -36.91 -17.41 2.62
CA PRO A 209 -36.09 -17.84 1.49
C PRO A 209 -34.92 -16.89 1.25
N ILE A 210 -33.70 -17.44 1.15
CA ILE A 210 -32.50 -16.66 0.83
C ILE A 210 -32.38 -16.57 -0.68
N GLN A 211 -32.38 -15.34 -1.22
CA GLN A 211 -32.30 -15.05 -2.66
C GLN A 211 -30.87 -15.08 -3.20
N SER A 212 -29.95 -14.46 -2.49
CA SER A 212 -28.52 -14.45 -2.84
C SER A 212 -27.67 -14.40 -1.58
N ILE A 213 -26.41 -14.82 -1.73
CA ILE A 213 -25.37 -14.60 -0.73
C ILE A 213 -24.20 -13.95 -1.44
N GLU A 214 -23.79 -12.80 -0.92
CA GLU A 214 -22.67 -12.01 -1.41
C GLU A 214 -21.62 -11.88 -0.33
N ILE A 215 -20.36 -12.01 -0.72
CA ILE A 215 -19.19 -11.84 0.14
C ILE A 215 -18.48 -10.57 -0.30
N HIS A 216 -18.33 -9.64 0.65
CA HIS A 216 -17.61 -8.40 0.45
C HIS A 216 -16.22 -8.50 1.06
N LEU A 217 -15.21 -8.28 0.22
CA LEU A 217 -13.85 -8.08 0.66
C LEU A 217 -13.61 -6.58 0.86
N LEU A 218 -13.37 -6.19 2.10
CA LEU A 218 -13.16 -4.80 2.50
C LEU A 218 -11.68 -4.58 2.85
N ARG A 219 -11.12 -3.46 2.41
CA ARG A 219 -9.83 -2.94 2.87
C ARG A 219 -10.10 -2.00 4.02
N LEU A 220 -9.37 -2.20 5.11
CA LEU A 220 -9.38 -1.31 6.25
C LEU A 220 -8.07 -0.52 6.30
N GLU A 221 -8.18 0.80 6.41
CA GLU A 221 -7.06 1.70 6.65
C GLU A 221 -7.28 2.38 8.01
N SER A 222 -6.30 2.28 8.91
CA SER A 222 -6.41 2.80 10.27
C SER A 222 -5.23 3.71 10.59
N ILE A 223 -5.53 4.91 11.08
CA ILE A 223 -4.52 5.92 11.46
C ILE A 223 -4.76 6.32 12.92
N LEU A 224 -3.70 6.28 13.73
CA LEU A 224 -3.71 6.82 15.08
C LEU A 224 -3.45 8.33 15.04
N VAL A 225 -4.42 9.14 15.47
CA VAL A 225 -4.31 10.60 15.54
C VAL A 225 -4.61 11.05 16.97
N GLY A 226 -3.56 11.51 17.67
CA GLY A 226 -3.62 11.74 19.11
C GLY A 226 -3.92 10.43 19.85
N GLU A 227 -5.03 10.36 20.56
CA GLU A 227 -5.48 9.17 21.30
C GLU A 227 -6.59 8.40 20.57
N LYS A 228 -6.97 8.81 19.36
CA LYS A 228 -8.10 8.20 18.61
C LYS A 228 -7.59 7.47 17.38
N ILE A 229 -8.23 6.33 17.08
CA ILE A 229 -8.00 5.60 15.83
C ILE A 229 -9.10 5.99 14.84
N ALA A 230 -8.72 6.64 13.75
CA ALA A 230 -9.59 6.82 12.59
C ALA A 230 -9.45 5.59 11.70
N THR A 231 -10.56 4.91 11.40
CA THR A 231 -10.57 3.74 10.51
C THR A 231 -11.56 3.96 9.38
N GLU A 232 -11.09 3.80 8.15
CA GLU A 232 -11.91 3.85 6.95
C GLU A 232 -11.95 2.49 6.28
N SER A 233 -13.13 2.13 5.76
CA SER A 233 -13.34 0.89 5.03
C SER A 233 -13.62 1.19 3.55
N SER A 234 -12.91 0.52 2.65
CA SER A 234 -13.16 0.59 1.20
C SER A 234 -13.49 -0.80 0.64
N LEU A 235 -14.53 -0.88 -0.19
CA LEU A 235 -14.89 -2.12 -0.87
C LEU A 235 -13.88 -2.43 -1.97
N ILE A 236 -13.27 -3.61 -1.90
CA ILE A 236 -12.32 -4.09 -2.91
C ILE A 236 -13.06 -4.93 -3.93
N GLN A 237 -13.88 -5.86 -3.44
CA GLN A 237 -14.54 -6.86 -4.28
C GLN A 237 -15.84 -7.34 -3.64
N THR A 238 -16.83 -7.57 -4.50
CA THR A 238 -18.06 -8.29 -4.17
C THR A 238 -18.08 -9.58 -4.98
N THR A 239 -18.31 -10.70 -4.30
CA THR A 239 -18.45 -12.01 -4.95
C THR A 239 -19.75 -12.65 -4.51
N GLN A 240 -20.64 -12.90 -5.46
CA GLN A 240 -21.85 -13.66 -5.21
C GLN A 240 -21.52 -15.15 -5.17
N VAL A 241 -21.76 -15.80 -4.04
CA VAL A 241 -21.48 -17.23 -3.82
C VAL A 241 -22.73 -18.11 -3.90
N CYS A 242 -23.93 -17.52 -3.79
CA CYS A 242 -25.17 -18.20 -4.16
C CYS A 242 -26.14 -17.30 -4.92
N ASN A 243 -26.82 -17.88 -5.90
CA ASN A 243 -28.12 -17.44 -6.39
C ASN A 243 -29.15 -18.53 -6.01
N CYS A 244 -29.91 -18.29 -4.96
CA CYS A 244 -30.66 -19.29 -4.22
C CYS A 244 -32.17 -18.99 -4.29
N THR A 245 -33.00 -20.02 -4.48
CA THR A 245 -34.46 -19.99 -4.17
C THR A 245 -34.80 -21.18 -3.27
N CYS A 246 -34.00 -21.45 -2.23
CA CYS A 246 -34.05 -22.71 -1.48
C CYS A 246 -34.02 -22.55 0.04
N ASN A 247 -34.69 -23.48 0.75
CA ASN A 247 -34.98 -23.45 2.20
C ASN A 247 -34.15 -24.45 3.05
N HIS A 248 -33.02 -24.97 2.58
CA HIS A 248 -32.28 -26.04 3.29
C HIS A 248 -30.76 -25.86 3.31
N GLU A 249 -30.13 -26.59 4.23
CA GLU A 249 -28.69 -26.67 4.47
C GLU A 249 -27.89 -26.85 3.18
N LYS A 250 -27.01 -25.89 2.89
CA LYS A 250 -26.16 -25.88 1.71
C LYS A 250 -24.76 -25.43 2.07
N PHE A 251 -23.78 -26.11 1.51
CA PHE A 251 -22.36 -25.87 1.65
C PHE A 251 -21.82 -25.12 0.43
N TYR A 252 -21.07 -24.04 0.67
CA TYR A 252 -20.42 -23.26 -0.39
C TYR A 252 -18.92 -23.13 -0.10
N THR A 253 -18.10 -23.35 -1.12
CA THR A 253 -16.67 -23.04 -1.07
C THR A 253 -16.44 -21.60 -1.50
N ILE A 254 -15.70 -20.85 -0.68
CA ILE A 254 -15.27 -19.50 -0.99
C ILE A 254 -13.92 -19.59 -1.70
N LEU A 255 -13.82 -18.99 -2.88
CA LEU A 255 -12.58 -18.85 -3.63
C LEU A 255 -12.52 -17.42 -4.19
N LEU A 256 -11.71 -16.55 -3.58
CA LEU A 256 -11.56 -15.16 -4.00
C LEU A 256 -10.16 -14.92 -4.52
N LEU A 257 -10.00 -14.67 -5.83
CA LEU A 257 -8.73 -14.23 -6.41
C LEU A 257 -8.50 -12.75 -6.07
N LEU A 258 -7.35 -12.46 -5.48
CA LEU A 258 -7.05 -11.15 -4.93
C LEU A 258 -6.26 -10.29 -5.91
N ILE A 259 -6.66 -9.02 -6.07
CA ILE A 259 -5.79 -7.95 -6.56
C ILE A 259 -5.58 -7.01 -5.38
N LEU A 260 -4.56 -7.30 -4.57
CA LEU A 260 -4.35 -6.67 -3.27
C LEU A 260 -2.88 -6.29 -3.03
N CYS A 261 -2.68 -5.38 -2.08
CA CYS A 261 -1.42 -5.25 -1.36
C CYS A 261 -1.47 -6.07 -0.06
N LYS A 262 -0.32 -6.37 0.53
CA LYS A 262 -0.25 -7.09 1.81
C LYS A 262 -0.85 -6.27 2.95
N THR A 263 -1.33 -6.96 3.98
CA THR A 263 -1.68 -6.33 5.26
C THR A 263 -0.43 -5.68 5.86
N PHE A 264 -0.55 -4.40 6.17
CA PHE A 264 0.53 -3.61 6.77
C PHE A 264 0.13 -3.17 8.18
N ILE A 265 0.95 -3.52 9.17
CA ILE A 265 0.81 -3.07 10.55
C ILE A 265 2.12 -2.41 10.93
N SER A 266 2.08 -1.12 11.25
CA SER A 266 3.22 -0.42 11.82
C SER A 266 2.77 0.45 12.99
N TYR A 267 3.60 0.46 14.04
CA TYR A 267 3.48 1.35 15.17
C TYR A 267 4.61 2.36 15.08
N SER A 268 4.28 3.62 14.82
CA SER A 268 5.23 4.72 14.94
C SER A 268 4.86 5.50 16.19
N SER A 269 5.74 5.45 17.20
CA SER A 269 5.66 6.38 18.32
C SER A 269 6.06 7.77 17.82
N TYR A 270 5.19 8.76 18.02
CA TYR A 270 5.53 10.17 17.87
C TYR A 270 6.41 10.63 19.03
#